data_AF-A0A1T4QKP9-F1
#
_entry.id   AF-A0A1T4QKP9-F1
#
_cell.length_a   1.000
_cell.length_b   1.000
_cell.length_c   1.000
_cell.angle_alpha   90.00
_cell.angle_beta   90.00
_cell.angle_gamma   90.00
#
_symmetry.space_group_name_H-M   'P 1'
#
loop_
_entity.id
_entity.type
_entity.pdbx_description
1 polymer ?
#
loop_
_entity_poly.entity_id
_entity_poly.type
_entity_poly.pdbx_seq_one_letter_code
_entity_poly.pdbx_strand_id
1 'polypeptide(L)'
;MSRVVKVSEEYVAISYKDRIKKIPREYFGGVDISVGDIVEIKKNGREFTIYPSYDGMDFATEPYISTKKIVFWFILFYPVGFYLLYKRNRKSKYDRKEVAKNGKTFFTVSCVLLVFAGLGFFSCIANGEFSTAFSALVYFVPAGLFLNYKGSNMIAEGKRYDAYYTLVVGQEESLLRELSLATGYTKETIREDLERMIELKIFERGTYLDERIGEIVLPNRKSFATREKERLATAVFHTVKCPACGASKKIEVGKIDKCDYCQKPIG
;
A
#
# COMPACT_ATOMS: atom_id res chain seq x y z
N MET A 1 19.92 -26.10 32.08
CA MET A 1 21.25 -25.77 31.53
C MET A 1 21.06 -25.07 30.19
N SER A 2 20.94 -23.74 30.19
CA SER A 2 20.78 -22.91 29.00
C SER A 2 22.16 -22.41 28.56
N ARG A 3 22.62 -22.85 27.38
CA ARG A 3 23.82 -22.35 26.73
C ARG A 3 23.56 -20.94 26.18
N VAL A 4 24.49 -20.05 26.48
CA VAL A 4 24.60 -18.69 25.96
C VAL A 4 24.97 -18.76 24.48
N VAL A 5 24.18 -18.13 23.62
CA VAL A 5 24.56 -17.83 22.23
C VAL A 5 24.94 -16.34 22.18
N LYS A 6 26.18 -16.08 21.76
CA LYS A 6 26.75 -14.74 21.54
C LYS A 6 25.95 -14.01 20.46
N VAL A 7 25.59 -12.76 20.76
CA VAL A 7 24.96 -11.82 19.82
C VAL A 7 26.06 -11.05 19.09
N SER A 8 26.20 -11.29 17.79
CA SER A 8 26.84 -10.35 16.86
C SER A 8 25.73 -9.64 16.09
N GLU A 9 25.75 -8.31 16.12
CA GLU A 9 25.10 -7.40 15.15
C GLU A 9 23.76 -7.87 14.58
N GLU A 10 22.65 -7.67 15.29
CA GLU A 10 21.33 -7.81 14.67
C GLU A 10 20.31 -6.89 15.33
N TYR A 11 19.64 -6.11 14.50
CA TYR A 11 18.54 -5.23 14.82
C TYR A 11 17.44 -6.00 15.57
N VAL A 12 17.01 -5.51 16.73
CA VAL A 12 15.87 -6.09 17.44
C VAL A 12 14.60 -5.45 16.93
N ALA A 13 14.01 -6.05 15.88
CA ALA A 13 12.64 -5.74 15.47
C ALA A 13 11.66 -6.39 16.46
N ILE A 14 10.87 -5.60 17.16
CA ILE A 14 9.82 -6.11 18.06
C ILE A 14 8.58 -6.38 17.21
N SER A 15 8.41 -7.63 16.77
CA SER A 15 7.17 -8.10 16.14
C SER A 15 6.14 -8.45 17.21
N TYR A 16 4.95 -7.84 17.12
CA TYR A 16 3.85 -7.99 18.09
C TYR A 16 3.24 -9.41 18.14
N LYS A 17 3.66 -10.31 17.24
CA LYS A 17 3.02 -11.61 17.06
C LYS A 17 3.51 -12.70 18.02
N ASP A 18 4.66 -12.51 18.66
CA ASP A 18 5.20 -13.48 19.60
C ASP A 18 5.13 -12.94 21.03
N ARG A 19 4.29 -13.62 21.82
CA ARG A 19 4.09 -13.49 23.27
C ARG A 19 5.14 -12.62 23.96
N ILE A 20 4.68 -11.50 24.53
CA ILE A 20 5.44 -10.63 25.43
C ILE A 20 6.22 -11.49 26.45
N LYS A 21 7.47 -11.82 26.15
CA LYS A 21 8.46 -12.07 27.18
C LYS A 21 8.72 -10.69 27.76
N LYS A 22 8.08 -10.41 28.90
CA LYS A 22 8.26 -9.18 29.68
C LYS A 22 9.74 -8.80 29.65
N ILE A 23 10.08 -7.73 28.93
CA ILE A 23 11.37 -7.09 29.09
C ILE A 23 11.36 -6.55 30.53
N PRO A 24 12.31 -6.95 31.39
CA PRO A 24 12.32 -6.51 32.78
C PRO A 24 12.25 -4.98 32.92
N ARG A 25 11.44 -4.46 33.84
CA ARG A 25 11.23 -3.00 34.05
C ARG A 25 12.53 -2.23 34.34
N GLU A 26 13.56 -2.94 34.79
CA GLU A 26 14.92 -2.46 35.05
C GLU A 26 15.59 -1.86 33.80
N TYR A 27 15.09 -2.15 32.59
CA TYR A 27 15.63 -1.63 31.33
C TYR A 27 15.09 -0.26 30.90
N PHE A 28 14.05 0.28 31.55
CA PHE A 28 13.35 1.49 31.08
C PHE A 28 13.41 2.71 32.00
N GLY A 29 14.18 2.67 33.09
CA GLY A 29 14.56 3.88 33.85
C GLY A 29 13.39 4.79 34.27
N GLY A 30 12.18 4.26 34.47
CA GLY A 30 11.00 5.05 34.87
C GLY A 30 10.41 5.97 33.78
N VAL A 31 10.74 5.78 32.51
CA VAL A 31 10.16 6.56 31.40
C VAL A 31 8.85 5.90 30.95
N ASP A 32 7.74 6.64 31.03
CA ASP A 32 6.47 6.25 30.40
C ASP A 32 6.63 6.38 28.88
N ILE A 33 6.64 5.25 28.16
CA ILE A 33 6.81 5.21 26.71
C ILE A 33 5.42 5.19 26.04
N SER A 34 5.09 6.23 25.28
CA SER A 34 3.92 6.24 24.40
C SER A 34 4.19 5.45 23.13
N VAL A 35 3.15 4.81 22.60
CA VAL A 35 3.19 4.14 21.29
C VAL A 35 3.48 5.18 20.20
N GLY A 36 4.65 5.10 19.58
CA GLY A 36 5.07 5.99 18.48
C GLY A 36 6.30 6.85 18.77
N ASP A 37 6.80 6.85 20.01
CA ASP A 37 8.00 7.62 20.36
C ASP A 37 9.28 6.89 19.94
N ILE A 38 10.21 7.65 19.36
CA ILE A 38 11.58 7.20 19.12
C ILE A 38 12.27 7.19 20.49
N VAL A 39 12.60 6.00 20.99
CA VAL A 39 13.31 5.87 22.27
C VAL A 39 14.79 5.77 21.98
N GLU A 40 15.52 6.82 22.34
CA GLU A 40 16.98 6.83 22.35
C GLU A 40 17.48 6.24 23.67
N ILE A 41 18.08 5.05 23.62
CA ILE A 41 18.66 4.41 24.82
C ILE A 41 20.18 4.53 24.73
N LYS A 42 20.80 5.17 25.73
CA LYS A 42 22.25 5.19 25.91
C LYS A 42 22.69 4.06 26.82
N LYS A 43 23.49 3.12 26.30
CA LYS A 43 24.10 2.06 27.10
C LYS A 43 25.56 1.86 26.71
N ASN A 44 26.46 1.88 27.71
CA ASN A 44 27.90 1.66 27.54
C ASN A 44 28.53 2.51 26.41
N GLY A 45 28.16 3.79 26.33
CA GLY A 45 28.68 4.71 25.31
C GLY A 45 28.19 4.44 23.88
N ARG A 46 27.21 3.56 23.70
CA ARG A 46 26.54 3.31 22.42
C ARG A 46 25.10 3.81 22.47
N GLU A 47 24.72 4.55 21.43
CA GLU A 47 23.37 5.03 21.20
C GLU A 47 22.59 3.98 20.39
N PHE A 48 21.43 3.59 20.90
CA PHE A 48 20.50 2.71 20.21
C PHE A 48 19.23 3.49 19.91
N THR A 49 18.92 3.67 18.62
CA THR A 49 17.66 4.25 18.17
C THR A 49 16.69 3.11 17.88
N ILE A 50 15.66 2.95 18.72
CA ILE A 50 14.60 1.98 18.48
C ILE A 50 13.54 2.68 17.63
N TYR A 51 13.45 2.29 16.35
CA TYR A 51 12.36 2.73 15.48
C TYR A 51 11.13 1.85 15.76
N PRO A 52 9.94 2.44 15.95
CA PRO A 52 8.72 1.65 15.98
C PRO A 52 8.58 0.92 14.64
N SER A 53 8.57 -0.42 14.67
CA SER A 53 8.25 -1.22 13.50
C SER A 53 6.80 -0.95 13.12
N TYR A 54 6.58 -0.21 12.03
CA TYR A 54 5.26 0.08 11.48
C TYR A 54 4.69 -1.10 10.66
N ASP A 55 5.21 -2.31 10.85
CA ASP A 55 4.75 -3.55 10.19
C ASP A 55 3.37 -4.03 10.70
N GLY A 56 2.62 -3.12 11.32
CA GLY A 56 1.34 -3.33 11.94
C GLY A 56 0.80 -2.03 12.50
N MET A 57 0.55 -1.03 11.64
CA MET A 57 -0.46 -0.02 11.96
C MET A 57 -1.81 -0.73 12.12
N ASP A 58 -2.00 -1.36 13.28
CA ASP A 58 -3.28 -1.78 13.82
C ASP A 58 -4.07 -0.49 14.12
N PHE A 59 -4.61 0.14 13.07
CA PHE A 59 -5.87 0.84 13.22
C PHE A 59 -6.78 -0.16 13.91
N ALA A 60 -7.13 0.09 15.18
CA ALA A 60 -7.98 -0.80 15.97
C ALA A 60 -9.10 -1.34 15.06
N THR A 61 -8.94 -2.58 14.59
CA THR A 61 -9.84 -3.15 13.61
C THR A 61 -11.07 -3.55 14.39
N GLU A 62 -11.98 -2.59 14.59
CA GLU A 62 -13.33 -2.91 15.00
C GLU A 62 -13.83 -4.12 14.18
N PRO A 63 -14.55 -5.06 14.80
CA PRO A 63 -14.77 -6.38 14.24
C PRO A 63 -15.31 -6.29 12.80
N TYR A 64 -14.52 -6.79 11.86
CA TYR A 64 -14.80 -6.80 10.43
C TYR A 64 -16.20 -7.39 10.18
N ILE A 65 -17.07 -6.60 9.57
CA ILE A 65 -18.43 -7.03 9.24
C ILE A 65 -18.32 -8.06 8.12
N SER A 66 -18.45 -9.34 8.48
CA SER A 66 -18.39 -10.47 7.55
C SER A 66 -19.34 -10.28 6.37
N THR A 67 -18.86 -10.55 5.16
CA THR A 67 -19.67 -10.53 3.93
C THR A 67 -20.93 -11.39 4.06
N LYS A 68 -20.84 -12.52 4.78
CA LYS A 68 -21.98 -13.39 5.05
C LYS A 68 -23.08 -12.67 5.84
N LYS A 69 -22.72 -11.84 6.83
CA LYS A 69 -23.68 -11.04 7.61
C LYS A 69 -24.35 -9.99 6.75
N ILE A 70 -23.60 -9.33 5.86
CA ILE A 70 -24.16 -8.31 4.95
C ILE A 70 -25.17 -8.96 4.02
N VAL A 71 -24.83 -10.07 3.38
CA VAL A 71 -25.73 -10.80 2.47
C VAL A 71 -26.97 -11.30 3.23
N PHE A 72 -26.80 -11.88 4.42
CA PHE A 72 -27.90 -12.34 5.26
C PHE A 72 -28.90 -11.22 5.57
N TRP A 73 -28.41 -10.07 6.06
CA TRP A 73 -29.27 -8.91 6.33
C TRP A 73 -29.84 -8.29 5.06
N PHE A 74 -29.17 -8.40 3.91
CA PHE A 74 -29.71 -7.94 2.64
C PHE A 74 -30.95 -8.74 2.20
N ILE A 75 -30.93 -10.06 2.41
CA ILE A 75 -32.04 -10.96 2.08
C ILE A 75 -33.19 -10.77 3.06
N LEU A 76 -32.90 -10.68 4.37
CA LEU A 76 -33.92 -10.57 5.42
C LEU A 76 -34.52 -9.17 5.51
N PHE A 77 -33.71 -8.13 5.34
CA PHE A 77 -34.12 -6.73 5.43
C PHE A 77 -33.18 -5.80 4.63
N TYR A 78 -33.47 -5.64 3.34
CA TYR A 78 -32.61 -4.94 2.38
C TYR A 78 -32.08 -3.56 2.85
N PRO A 79 -32.83 -2.70 3.58
CA PRO A 79 -32.31 -1.40 4.03
C PRO A 79 -31.16 -1.53 5.05
N VAL A 80 -31.24 -2.52 5.97
CA VAL A 80 -30.13 -2.81 6.90
C VAL A 80 -28.94 -3.35 6.15
N GLY A 81 -29.17 -4.19 5.12
CA GLY A 81 -28.11 -4.65 4.22
C GLY A 81 -27.32 -3.49 3.60
N PHE A 82 -28.02 -2.49 3.03
CA PHE A 82 -27.39 -1.28 2.48
C PHE A 82 -26.66 -0.46 3.55
N TYR A 83 -27.25 -0.29 4.73
CA TYR A 83 -26.61 0.42 5.85
C TYR A 83 -25.30 -0.26 6.28
N LEU A 84 -25.28 -1.58 6.41
CA LEU A 84 -24.09 -2.36 6.76
C LEU A 84 -23.02 -2.26 5.68
N LEU A 85 -23.43 -2.32 4.41
CA LEU A 85 -22.53 -2.17 3.26
C LEU A 85 -21.90 -0.76 3.23
N TYR A 86 -22.70 0.28 3.47
CA TYR A 86 -22.23 1.66 3.56
C TYR A 86 -21.26 1.86 4.73
N LYS A 87 -21.61 1.37 5.92
CA LYS A 87 -20.77 1.46 7.12
C LYS A 87 -19.43 0.76 6.91
N ARG A 88 -19.44 -0.43 6.29
CA ARG A 88 -18.22 -1.17 5.96
C ARG A 88 -17.36 -0.45 4.93
N ASN A 89 -17.98 0.15 3.91
CA ASN A 89 -17.23 0.87 2.88
C ASN A 89 -16.54 2.14 3.41
N ARG A 90 -17.16 2.85 4.36
CA ARG A 90 -16.54 4.01 4.99
C ARG A 90 -15.29 3.66 5.78
N LYS A 91 -15.26 2.50 6.44
CA LYS A 91 -14.16 2.08 7.31
C LYS A 91 -12.99 1.46 6.55
N SER A 92 -13.25 0.78 5.45
CA SER A 92 -12.23 0.11 4.64
C SER A 92 -11.32 1.04 3.83
N LYS A 93 -11.57 2.35 3.90
CA LYS A 93 -10.79 3.36 3.19
C LYS A 93 -9.30 3.37 3.57
N TYR A 94 -8.95 2.82 4.73
CA TYR A 94 -7.59 2.85 5.28
C TYR A 94 -6.73 1.61 4.90
N ASP A 95 -7.32 0.55 4.33
CA ASP A 95 -6.57 -0.65 3.93
C ASP A 95 -6.87 -1.03 2.47
N ARG A 96 -5.83 -1.01 1.63
CA ARG A 96 -5.84 -1.42 0.22
C ARG A 96 -6.43 -2.82 0.00
N LYS A 97 -6.15 -3.78 0.89
CA LYS A 97 -6.71 -5.15 0.82
C LYS A 97 -8.18 -5.15 1.17
N GLU A 98 -8.62 -4.28 2.07
CA GLU A 98 -10.03 -4.14 2.39
C GLU A 98 -10.83 -3.48 1.26
N VAL A 99 -10.27 -2.48 0.57
CA VAL A 99 -10.91 -1.85 -0.60
C VAL A 99 -11.27 -2.91 -1.65
N ALA A 100 -10.32 -3.79 -1.99
CA ALA A 100 -10.57 -4.89 -2.92
C ALA A 100 -11.58 -5.93 -2.39
N LYS A 101 -11.50 -6.31 -1.11
CA LYS A 101 -12.48 -7.22 -0.47
C LYS A 101 -13.88 -6.64 -0.45
N ASN A 102 -14.01 -5.32 -0.27
CA ASN A 102 -15.28 -4.63 -0.31
C ASN A 102 -15.83 -4.60 -1.73
N GLY A 103 -15.01 -4.30 -2.74
CA GLY A 103 -15.44 -4.39 -4.14
C GLY A 103 -16.01 -5.77 -4.49
N LYS A 104 -15.38 -6.86 -4.02
CA LYS A 104 -15.94 -8.22 -4.15
C LYS A 104 -17.30 -8.37 -3.47
N THR A 105 -17.49 -7.75 -2.30
CA THR A 105 -18.76 -7.78 -1.57
C THR A 105 -19.87 -7.01 -2.32
N PHE A 106 -19.56 -5.85 -2.88
CA PHE A 106 -20.48 -5.10 -3.76
C PHE A 106 -20.88 -5.93 -4.98
N PHE A 107 -19.93 -6.60 -5.61
CA PHE A 107 -20.18 -7.51 -6.72
C PHE A 107 -21.09 -8.69 -6.32
N THR A 108 -20.81 -9.35 -5.18
CA THR A 108 -21.67 -10.45 -4.68
C THR A 108 -23.09 -9.98 -4.40
N VAL A 109 -23.27 -8.85 -3.72
CA VAL A 109 -24.59 -8.29 -3.43
C VAL A 109 -25.34 -7.92 -4.72
N SER A 110 -24.63 -7.34 -5.71
CA SER A 110 -25.18 -7.07 -7.03
C SER A 110 -25.72 -8.32 -7.72
N CYS A 111 -24.93 -9.40 -7.77
CA CYS A 111 -25.36 -10.67 -8.38
C CYS A 111 -26.58 -11.25 -7.66
N VAL A 112 -26.60 -11.24 -6.33
CA VAL A 112 -27.76 -11.72 -5.55
C VAL A 112 -29.01 -10.92 -5.92
N LEU A 113 -28.90 -9.60 -5.96
CA LEU A 113 -30.03 -8.70 -6.27
C LEU A 113 -30.55 -8.91 -7.70
N LEU A 114 -29.67 -9.11 -8.68
CA LEU A 114 -30.05 -9.40 -10.07
C LEU A 114 -30.70 -10.78 -10.22
N VAL A 115 -30.25 -11.78 -9.48
CA VAL A 115 -30.89 -13.11 -9.46
C VAL A 115 -32.31 -13.02 -8.89
N PHE A 116 -32.50 -12.31 -7.78
CA PHE A 116 -33.85 -12.09 -7.22
C PHE A 116 -34.74 -11.30 -8.17
N ALA A 117 -34.21 -10.29 -8.86
CA ALA A 117 -34.94 -9.55 -9.88
C ALA A 117 -35.38 -10.47 -11.03
N GLY A 118 -34.49 -11.34 -11.52
CA GLY A 118 -34.81 -12.30 -12.58
C GLY A 118 -35.87 -13.31 -12.15
N LEU A 119 -35.71 -13.93 -10.98
CA LEU A 119 -36.69 -14.89 -10.44
C LEU A 119 -38.06 -14.25 -10.21
N GLY A 120 -38.09 -13.05 -9.62
CA GLY A 120 -39.32 -12.29 -9.42
C GLY A 120 -40.01 -11.94 -10.74
N PHE A 121 -39.23 -11.51 -11.74
CA PHE A 121 -39.73 -11.21 -13.07
C PHE A 121 -40.37 -12.44 -13.75
N PHE A 122 -39.68 -13.58 -13.75
CA PHE A 122 -40.22 -14.83 -14.30
C PHE A 122 -41.50 -15.28 -13.59
N SER A 123 -41.54 -15.16 -12.25
CA SER A 123 -42.74 -15.49 -11.47
C SER A 123 -43.93 -14.58 -11.81
N CYS A 124 -43.70 -13.27 -11.97
CA CYS A 124 -44.79 -12.33 -12.29
C CYS A 124 -45.32 -12.55 -13.71
N ILE A 125 -44.45 -12.85 -14.68
CA ILE A 125 -44.87 -13.19 -16.05
C ILE A 125 -45.71 -14.46 -16.07
N ALA A 126 -45.30 -15.50 -15.35
CA ALA A 126 -46.03 -16.77 -15.30
C ALA A 126 -47.47 -16.60 -14.77
N ASN A 127 -47.69 -15.60 -13.90
CA ASN A 127 -48.99 -15.27 -13.34
C ASN A 127 -49.75 -14.17 -14.11
N GLY A 128 -49.21 -13.66 -15.23
CA GLY A 128 -49.83 -12.61 -16.03
C GLY A 128 -49.76 -11.20 -15.43
N GLU A 129 -48.97 -10.99 -14.38
CA GLU A 129 -48.86 -9.71 -13.67
C GLU A 129 -47.75 -8.82 -14.28
N PHE A 130 -47.99 -8.31 -15.49
CA PHE A 130 -46.97 -7.53 -16.21
C PHE A 130 -46.58 -6.21 -15.52
N SER A 131 -47.52 -5.55 -14.85
CA SER A 131 -47.27 -4.27 -14.17
C SER A 131 -46.30 -4.43 -12.98
N THR A 132 -46.51 -5.46 -12.16
CA THR A 132 -45.63 -5.77 -11.03
C THR A 132 -44.26 -6.22 -11.52
N ALA A 133 -44.20 -7.06 -12.57
CA ALA A 133 -42.96 -7.47 -13.22
C ALA A 133 -42.12 -6.28 -13.70
N PHE A 134 -42.76 -5.31 -14.36
CA PHE A 134 -42.09 -4.11 -14.87
C PHE A 134 -41.57 -3.23 -13.72
N SER A 135 -42.36 -3.04 -12.67
CA SER A 135 -41.94 -2.27 -11.50
C SER A 135 -40.70 -2.87 -10.82
N ALA A 136 -40.64 -4.21 -10.69
CA ALA A 136 -39.50 -4.90 -10.09
C ALA A 136 -38.22 -4.71 -10.92
N LEU A 137 -38.32 -4.77 -12.26
CA LEU A 137 -37.17 -4.51 -13.13
C LEU A 137 -36.62 -3.09 -12.95
N VAL A 138 -37.50 -2.09 -12.95
CA VAL A 138 -37.12 -0.68 -12.84
C VAL A 138 -36.45 -0.37 -11.50
N TYR A 139 -36.84 -1.04 -10.41
CA TYR A 139 -36.21 -0.82 -9.11
C TYR A 139 -34.91 -1.62 -8.92
N PHE A 140 -34.91 -2.92 -9.21
CA PHE A 140 -33.79 -3.79 -8.85
C PHE A 140 -32.67 -3.80 -9.89
N VAL A 141 -32.97 -3.71 -11.19
CA VAL A 141 -31.94 -3.81 -12.22
C VAL A 141 -30.97 -2.61 -12.19
N PRO A 142 -31.42 -1.34 -12.15
CA PRO A 142 -30.51 -0.21 -12.07
C PRO A 142 -29.64 -0.23 -10.81
N ALA A 143 -30.22 -0.58 -9.66
CA ALA A 143 -29.49 -0.73 -8.41
C ALA A 143 -28.42 -1.84 -8.49
N GLY A 144 -28.78 -2.98 -9.08
CA GLY A 144 -27.87 -4.10 -9.29
C GLY A 144 -26.70 -3.74 -10.21
N LEU A 145 -26.99 -3.12 -11.36
CA LEU A 145 -25.96 -2.67 -12.31
C LEU A 145 -25.03 -1.62 -11.69
N PHE A 146 -25.57 -0.64 -10.96
CA PHE A 146 -24.78 0.38 -10.27
C PHE A 146 -23.81 -0.24 -9.24
N LEU A 147 -24.30 -1.18 -8.42
CA LEU A 147 -23.47 -1.91 -7.45
C LEU A 147 -22.39 -2.75 -8.14
N ASN A 148 -22.69 -3.33 -9.30
CA ASN A 148 -21.72 -4.12 -10.07
C ASN A 148 -20.57 -3.25 -10.60
N TYR A 149 -20.94 -2.14 -11.25
CA TYR A 149 -19.99 -1.17 -11.78
C TYR A 149 -19.07 -0.64 -10.67
N LYS A 150 -19.67 -0.19 -9.56
CA LYS A 150 -18.92 0.31 -8.40
C LYS A 150 -18.02 -0.76 -7.77
N GLY A 151 -18.53 -1.99 -7.62
CA GLY A 151 -17.77 -3.10 -7.06
C GLY A 151 -16.55 -3.46 -7.91
N SER A 152 -16.72 -3.52 -9.22
CA SER A 152 -15.64 -3.79 -10.17
C SER A 152 -14.57 -2.70 -10.15
N ASN A 153 -14.99 -1.43 -10.13
CA ASN A 153 -14.05 -0.30 -10.05
C ASN A 153 -13.24 -0.32 -8.74
N MET A 154 -13.89 -0.62 -7.62
CA MET A 154 -13.20 -0.76 -6.32
C MET A 154 -12.20 -1.93 -6.30
N ILE A 155 -12.50 -3.05 -6.97
CA ILE A 155 -11.53 -4.15 -7.09
C ILE A 155 -10.31 -3.71 -7.89
N ALA A 156 -10.52 -2.99 -9.00
CA ALA A 156 -9.44 -2.48 -9.83
C ALA A 156 -8.59 -1.44 -9.09
N GLU A 157 -9.22 -0.50 -8.38
CA GLU A 157 -8.56 0.48 -7.51
C GLU A 157 -7.73 -0.21 -6.42
N GLY A 158 -8.30 -1.17 -5.69
CA GLY A 158 -7.58 -1.88 -4.62
C GLY A 158 -6.34 -2.63 -5.13
N LYS A 159 -6.40 -3.21 -6.34
CA LYS A 159 -5.23 -3.85 -6.98
C LYS A 159 -4.16 -2.83 -7.35
N ARG A 160 -4.55 -1.67 -7.91
CA ARG A 160 -3.62 -0.59 -8.23
C ARG A 160 -2.92 -0.08 -6.98
N TYR A 161 -3.66 0.14 -5.89
CA TYR A 161 -3.11 0.61 -4.63
C TYR A 161 -2.15 -0.41 -4.00
N ASP A 162 -2.43 -1.70 -4.12
CA ASP A 162 -1.51 -2.74 -3.66
C ASP A 162 -0.22 -2.78 -4.49
N ALA A 163 -0.31 -2.57 -5.81
CA ALA A 163 0.87 -2.45 -6.68
C ALA A 163 1.71 -1.23 -6.30
N TYR A 164 1.11 -0.03 -6.19
CA TYR A 164 1.84 1.19 -5.81
C TYR A 164 2.47 1.07 -4.43
N TYR A 165 1.74 0.55 -3.45
CA TYR A 165 2.28 0.34 -2.11
C TYR A 165 3.48 -0.62 -2.14
N THR A 166 3.40 -1.70 -2.91
CA THR A 166 4.49 -2.69 -3.00
C THR A 166 5.73 -2.11 -3.66
N LEU A 167 5.58 -1.29 -4.70
CA LEU A 167 6.70 -0.62 -5.36
C LEU A 167 7.35 0.42 -4.43
N VAL A 168 6.54 1.29 -3.82
CA VAL A 168 7.02 2.39 -2.98
C VAL A 168 7.62 1.91 -1.66
N VAL A 169 6.95 0.98 -0.97
CA VAL A 169 7.38 0.52 0.36
C VAL A 169 8.28 -0.72 0.25
N GLY A 170 7.96 -1.65 -0.65
CA GLY A 170 8.69 -2.92 -0.78
C GLY A 170 9.95 -2.81 -1.63
N GLN A 171 9.89 -2.10 -2.76
CA GLN A 171 11.03 -1.95 -3.69
C GLN A 171 11.74 -0.59 -3.57
N GLU A 172 11.21 0.30 -2.72
CA GLU A 172 11.73 1.66 -2.49
C GLU A 172 11.73 2.60 -3.71
N GLU A 173 10.95 2.25 -4.73
CA GLU A 173 10.75 3.02 -5.96
C GLU A 173 9.83 4.21 -5.65
N SER A 174 10.38 5.42 -5.70
CA SER A 174 9.71 6.63 -5.23
C SER A 174 9.39 7.61 -6.37
N LEU A 175 10.01 7.46 -7.53
CA LEU A 175 9.76 8.33 -8.68
C LEU A 175 8.52 7.89 -9.46
N LEU A 176 7.65 8.85 -9.77
CA LEU A 176 6.43 8.61 -10.56
C LEU A 176 6.74 8.06 -11.95
N ARG A 177 7.91 8.39 -12.51
CA ARG A 177 8.37 7.82 -13.78
C ARG A 177 8.64 6.32 -13.69
N GLU A 178 9.30 5.87 -12.63
CA GLU A 178 9.62 4.46 -12.40
C GLU A 178 8.34 3.67 -12.11
N LEU A 179 7.44 4.24 -11.30
CA LEU A 179 6.12 3.68 -11.05
C LEU A 179 5.29 3.56 -12.34
N SER A 180 5.34 4.56 -13.22
CA SER A 180 4.66 4.53 -14.52
C SER A 180 5.20 3.42 -15.42
N LEU A 181 6.51 3.25 -15.49
CA LEU A 181 7.14 2.17 -16.26
C LEU A 181 6.83 0.78 -15.69
N ALA A 182 6.82 0.64 -14.35
CA ALA A 182 6.56 -0.63 -13.68
C ALA A 182 5.09 -1.06 -13.75
N THR A 183 4.16 -0.10 -13.73
CA THR A 183 2.71 -0.40 -13.65
C THR A 183 1.97 -0.22 -14.97
N GLY A 184 2.55 0.48 -15.94
CA GLY A 184 1.92 0.80 -17.22
C GLY A 184 0.87 1.91 -17.16
N TYR A 185 0.65 2.54 -16.00
CA TYR A 185 -0.27 3.67 -15.86
C TYR A 185 0.41 5.00 -16.17
N THR A 186 -0.39 6.00 -16.57
CA THR A 186 0.13 7.35 -16.81
C THR A 186 0.58 8.01 -15.50
N LYS A 187 1.52 8.96 -15.60
CA LYS A 187 2.02 9.69 -14.43
C LYS A 187 0.90 10.44 -13.72
N GLU A 188 -0.06 10.98 -14.48
CA GLU A 188 -1.20 11.73 -13.97
C GLU A 188 -2.14 10.82 -13.16
N THR A 189 -2.43 9.61 -13.66
CA THR A 189 -3.25 8.63 -12.94
C THR A 189 -2.57 8.20 -11.64
N ILE A 190 -1.26 7.94 -11.70
CA ILE A 190 -0.47 7.56 -10.53
C ILE A 190 -0.44 8.69 -9.51
N ARG A 191 -0.24 9.93 -9.96
CA ARG A 191 -0.27 11.13 -9.11
C ARG A 191 -1.57 11.21 -8.33
N GLU A 192 -2.71 11.18 -9.03
CA GLU A 192 -4.04 11.26 -8.40
C GLU A 192 -4.31 10.10 -7.44
N ASP A 193 -3.89 8.89 -7.81
CA ASP A 193 -4.08 7.71 -6.99
C ASP A 193 -3.19 7.75 -5.73
N LEU A 194 -1.94 8.20 -5.84
CA LEU A 194 -1.02 8.37 -4.70
C LEU A 194 -1.49 9.48 -3.76
N GLU A 195 -1.93 10.63 -4.30
CA GLU A 195 -2.56 11.70 -3.51
C GLU A 195 -3.75 11.16 -2.73
N ARG A 196 -4.63 10.40 -3.39
CA ARG A 196 -5.76 9.76 -2.73
C ARG A 196 -5.30 8.77 -1.65
N MET A 197 -4.26 7.98 -1.89
CA MET A 197 -3.71 7.06 -0.89
C MET A 197 -3.13 7.79 0.33
N ILE A 198 -2.51 8.95 0.14
CA ILE A 198 -2.01 9.82 1.21
C ILE A 198 -3.18 10.39 2.03
N GLU A 199 -4.21 10.93 1.36
CA GLU A 199 -5.43 11.44 2.01
C GLU A 199 -6.16 10.35 2.82
N LEU A 200 -6.19 9.14 2.27
CA LEU A 200 -6.75 7.94 2.91
C LEU A 200 -5.86 7.39 4.03
N LYS A 201 -4.72 8.02 4.33
CA LYS A 201 -3.77 7.62 5.38
C LYS A 201 -3.30 6.16 5.23
N ILE A 202 -3.18 5.69 3.98
CA ILE A 202 -2.65 4.36 3.66
C ILE A 202 -1.12 4.35 3.85
N PHE A 203 -0.48 5.49 3.60
CA PHE A 203 0.95 5.71 3.84
C PHE A 203 1.21 6.28 5.25
N GLU A 204 2.48 6.28 5.66
CA GLU A 204 2.95 6.82 6.94
C GLU A 204 2.58 8.32 7.12
N ARG A 205 2.44 8.76 8.36
CA ARG A 205 2.13 10.16 8.66
C ARG A 205 3.28 11.06 8.23
N GLY A 206 2.99 12.05 7.39
CA GLY A 206 4.01 12.95 6.84
C GLY A 206 4.51 12.52 5.46
N THR A 207 3.95 11.46 4.87
CA THR A 207 4.12 11.20 3.44
C THR A 207 3.47 12.31 2.62
N TYR A 208 4.22 12.84 1.66
CA TYR A 208 3.73 13.84 0.72
C TYR A 208 4.28 13.55 -0.68
N LEU A 209 3.65 14.16 -1.68
CA LEU A 209 4.11 14.10 -3.05
C LEU A 209 4.88 15.38 -3.39
N ASP A 210 6.14 15.25 -3.80
CA ASP A 210 6.94 16.36 -4.32
C ASP A 210 6.67 16.52 -5.83
N GLU A 211 5.88 17.52 -6.19
CA GLU A 211 5.51 17.81 -7.57
C GLU A 211 6.69 18.29 -8.44
N ARG A 212 7.73 18.87 -7.83
CA ARG A 212 8.86 19.43 -8.59
C ARG A 212 9.70 18.33 -9.20
N ILE A 213 9.87 17.24 -8.46
CA ILE A 213 10.71 16.10 -8.84
C ILE A 213 9.84 14.94 -9.35
N GLY A 214 8.54 14.92 -8.98
CA GLY A 214 7.63 13.82 -9.28
C GLY A 214 7.99 12.60 -8.43
N GLU A 215 8.15 12.80 -7.12
CA GLU A 215 8.58 11.77 -6.17
C GLU A 215 7.60 11.68 -4.98
N ILE A 216 7.25 10.48 -4.54
CA ILE A 216 6.59 10.27 -3.24
C ILE A 216 7.65 10.18 -2.13
N VAL A 217 7.60 11.12 -1.20
CA VAL A 217 8.57 11.23 -0.10
C VAL A 217 7.97 10.61 1.16
N LEU A 218 8.65 9.62 1.72
CA LEU A 218 8.28 9.02 3.00
C LEU A 218 9.17 9.59 4.12
N PRO A 219 8.61 9.98 5.27
CA PRO A 219 9.33 10.70 6.33
C PRO A 219 10.48 9.88 6.95
N ASN A 220 10.35 8.55 6.98
CA ASN A 220 11.37 7.65 7.50
C ASN A 220 12.32 7.09 6.43
N ARG A 221 12.30 7.64 5.21
CA ARG A 221 13.16 7.19 4.11
C ARG A 221 13.92 8.34 3.48
N LYS A 222 15.14 8.06 3.05
CA LYS A 222 15.95 9.02 2.30
C LYS A 222 15.29 9.25 0.93
N SER A 223 15.14 10.51 0.53
CA SER A 223 14.67 10.84 -0.82
C SER A 223 15.58 10.26 -1.88
N PHE A 224 15.04 10.04 -3.08
CA PHE A 224 15.79 9.60 -4.25
C PHE A 224 17.01 10.49 -4.49
N ALA A 225 16.85 11.82 -4.43
CA ALA A 225 17.96 12.77 -4.58
C ALA A 225 19.07 12.56 -3.54
N THR A 226 18.71 12.21 -2.30
CA THR A 226 19.68 11.93 -1.23
C THR A 226 20.36 10.59 -1.47
N ARG A 227 19.61 9.56 -1.87
CA ARG A 227 20.14 8.22 -2.18
C ARG A 227 21.09 8.26 -3.38
N GLU A 228 20.74 8.98 -4.44
CA GLU A 228 21.61 9.16 -5.60
C GLU A 228 22.90 9.91 -5.23
N LYS A 229 22.80 10.96 -4.41
CA LYS A 229 23.97 11.71 -3.93
C LYS A 229 24.89 10.84 -3.06
N GLU A 230 24.34 10.02 -2.16
CA GLU A 230 25.11 9.07 -1.35
C GLU A 230 25.74 7.96 -2.20
N ARG A 231 25.03 7.47 -3.21
CA ARG A 231 25.56 6.49 -4.17
C ARG A 231 26.75 7.07 -4.92
N LEU A 232 26.65 8.30 -5.43
CA LEU A 232 27.78 8.98 -6.07
C LEU A 232 28.93 9.26 -5.10
N ALA A 233 28.63 9.57 -3.84
CA ALA A 233 29.67 9.84 -2.83
C ALA A 233 30.44 8.57 -2.42
N THR A 234 29.79 7.40 -2.49
CA THR A 234 30.39 6.09 -2.13
C THR A 234 31.00 5.38 -3.36
N ALA A 235 30.72 5.86 -4.57
CA ALA A 235 31.27 5.31 -5.80
C ALA A 235 32.80 5.46 -5.83
N VAL A 236 33.51 4.35 -5.98
CA VAL A 236 34.97 4.35 -6.13
C VAL A 236 35.28 4.63 -7.60
N PHE A 237 36.03 5.70 -7.85
CA PHE A 237 36.48 6.09 -9.18
C PHE A 237 37.94 5.73 -9.38
N HIS A 238 38.28 5.25 -10.57
CA HIS A 238 39.65 5.07 -11.00
C HIS A 238 39.92 5.88 -12.28
N THR A 239 41.14 6.36 -12.44
CA THR A 239 41.53 7.14 -13.62
C THR A 239 42.12 6.20 -14.64
N VAL A 240 41.50 6.12 -15.83
CA VAL A 240 41.94 5.25 -16.93
C VAL A 240 42.40 6.10 -18.10
N LYS A 241 43.49 5.69 -18.74
CA LYS A 241 43.99 6.34 -19.95
C LYS A 241 43.36 5.70 -21.18
N CYS A 242 42.85 6.52 -22.08
CA CYS A 242 42.30 6.07 -23.34
C CYS A 242 43.42 5.48 -24.22
N PRO A 243 43.32 4.21 -24.66
CA PRO A 243 44.34 3.58 -25.47
C PRO A 243 44.47 4.19 -26.89
N ALA A 244 43.45 4.91 -27.35
CA ALA A 244 43.42 5.46 -28.71
C ALA A 244 43.94 6.90 -28.82
N CYS A 245 43.75 7.73 -27.77
CA CYS A 245 44.14 9.15 -27.82
C CYS A 245 44.97 9.61 -26.61
N GLY A 246 45.23 8.73 -25.63
CA GLY A 246 46.02 9.04 -24.44
C GLY A 246 45.32 9.90 -23.38
N ALA A 247 44.12 10.42 -23.66
CA ALA A 247 43.35 11.22 -22.70
C ALA A 247 43.01 10.40 -21.44
N SER A 248 43.08 11.03 -20.26
CA SER A 248 42.75 10.39 -18.99
C SER A 248 41.33 10.75 -18.57
N LYS A 249 40.52 9.75 -18.20
CA LYS A 249 39.15 9.96 -17.69
C LYS A 249 38.97 9.21 -16.37
N LYS A 250 38.25 9.83 -15.42
CA LYS A 250 37.82 9.15 -14.19
C LYS A 250 36.56 8.36 -14.50
N ILE A 251 36.59 7.06 -14.23
CA ILE A 251 35.50 6.13 -14.49
C ILE A 251 35.17 5.40 -13.19
N GLU A 252 33.88 5.17 -12.93
CA GLU A 252 33.43 4.36 -11.82
C GLU A 252 33.91 2.91 -12.02
N VAL A 253 34.48 2.31 -10.97
CA VAL A 253 35.03 0.95 -11.04
C VAL A 253 33.94 -0.04 -11.50
N GLY A 254 34.24 -0.82 -12.54
CA GLY A 254 33.32 -1.81 -13.10
C GLY A 254 32.35 -1.30 -14.18
N LYS A 255 32.41 -0.02 -14.58
CA LYS A 255 31.66 0.51 -15.72
C LYS A 255 32.57 0.83 -16.90
N ILE A 256 32.07 0.53 -18.10
CA ILE A 256 32.67 0.98 -19.37
C ILE A 256 32.02 2.31 -19.73
N ASP A 257 32.83 3.34 -19.96
CA ASP A 257 32.39 4.67 -20.40
C ASP A 257 33.03 5.03 -21.74
N LYS A 258 32.60 6.13 -22.37
CA LYS A 258 33.18 6.63 -23.62
C LYS A 258 34.23 7.70 -23.34
N CYS A 259 35.28 7.72 -24.14
CA CYS A 259 36.28 8.80 -24.11
C CYS A 259 35.68 10.11 -24.62
N ASP A 260 35.85 11.20 -23.89
CA ASP A 260 35.25 12.50 -24.23
C ASP A 260 35.80 13.09 -25.55
N TYR A 261 37.00 12.66 -25.96
CA TYR A 261 37.68 13.16 -27.16
C TYR A 261 37.40 12.31 -28.41
N CYS A 262 37.61 10.99 -28.31
CA CYS A 262 37.51 10.10 -29.48
C CYS A 262 36.29 9.18 -29.45
N GLN A 263 35.44 9.29 -28.44
CA GLN A 263 34.18 8.54 -28.28
C GLN A 263 34.33 7.00 -28.25
N LYS A 264 35.57 6.49 -28.16
CA LYS A 264 35.84 5.06 -28.02
C LYS A 264 35.57 4.58 -26.60
N PRO A 265 35.11 3.33 -26.42
CA PRO A 265 34.90 2.75 -25.09
C PRO A 265 36.23 2.65 -24.33
N ILE A 266 36.17 2.98 -23.05
CA ILE A 266 37.24 2.91 -22.07
C ILE A 266 36.66 2.33 -20.77
N GLY A 267 37.37 1.42 -20.12
CA GLY A 267 36.92 0.73 -18.91
C GLY A 267 38.07 0.01 -18.24
#